data_AF-A0A5R9FF91-F1
#
_entry.id   AF-A0A5R9FF91-F1
#
_cell.length_a   1.000
_cell.length_b   1.000
_cell.length_c   1.000
_cell.angle_alpha   90.00
_cell.angle_beta   90.00
_cell.angle_gamma   90.00
#
_symmetry.space_group_name_H-M   'P 1'
#
loop_
_entity.id
_entity.type
_entity.pdbx_description
1 polymer ?
#
loop_
_entity_poly.entity_id
_entity_poly.type
_entity_poly.pdbx_seq_one_letter_code
_entity_poly.pdbx_strand_id
1 'polypeptide(L)'
;RRVDRTGRPAWPAARAAAVRLAARPATYAGILCTIDLDAGPRDVYHSLLDLRPPGVDFLLPHGNWQRPPRRLAREAPGRHRPRPTPYGDWLAAAFDAWWDDPEAGSHVRIRLFQEIAALLLGAPSGAEAVGLSPMAAVVVETDGAIEQVDSLKSAYDGAPETGLDVFRDSFDRALRHPGIAARQLGERALAEECRGCPVRRVCGGGNYAHRYAPGTGFLHPSVYCADLERLIRHVAHRLSRTTGGVG
;
A
#
# COMPACT_ATOMS: atom_id res chain seq x y z
N ARG A 1 4.94 1.75 17.25
CA ARG A 1 6.28 1.41 17.84
C ARG A 1 6.62 -0.08 17.67
N ARG A 2 7.80 -0.41 17.11
CA ARG A 2 8.29 -1.80 16.91
C ARG A 2 9.32 -2.16 18.00
N VAL A 3 9.10 -3.28 18.69
CA VAL A 3 9.96 -3.80 19.75
C VAL A 3 10.42 -5.22 19.44
N ASP A 4 11.55 -5.63 20.01
CA ASP A 4 11.99 -7.03 19.96
C ASP A 4 11.22 -7.92 20.97
N ARG A 5 11.54 -9.22 21.01
CA ARG A 5 10.90 -10.18 21.93
C ARG A 5 11.12 -9.87 23.41
N THR A 6 12.09 -9.01 23.73
CA THR A 6 12.40 -8.55 25.10
C THR A 6 11.82 -7.17 25.41
N GLY A 7 11.05 -6.59 24.49
CA GLY A 7 10.42 -5.27 24.66
C GLY A 7 11.32 -4.08 24.34
N ARG A 8 12.56 -4.29 23.88
CA ARG A 8 13.47 -3.18 23.55
C ARG A 8 13.10 -2.55 22.21
N PRO A 9 13.27 -1.22 22.05
CA PRO A 9 13.02 -0.56 20.77
C PRO A 9 13.91 -1.11 19.65
N ALA A 10 13.32 -1.43 18.50
CA ALA A 10 14.06 -1.92 17.34
C ALA A 10 14.78 -0.80 16.54
N TRP A 11 14.43 0.47 16.80
CA TRP A 11 14.92 1.62 16.03
C TRP A 11 16.44 1.80 16.01
N PRO A 12 17.17 1.71 17.15
CA PRO A 12 18.63 1.88 17.13
C PRO A 12 19.34 0.90 16.19
N ALA A 13 18.91 -0.36 16.18
CA ALA A 13 19.47 -1.39 15.30
C ALA A 13 19.11 -1.14 13.82
N ALA A 14 17.85 -0.79 13.53
CA ALA A 14 17.39 -0.48 12.18
C ALA A 14 18.13 0.75 11.60
N ARG A 15 18.28 1.81 12.40
CA ARG A 15 19.03 3.02 12.03
C ARG A 15 20.49 2.70 11.74
N ALA A 16 21.16 1.94 12.61
CA ALA A 16 22.56 1.56 12.41
C ALA A 16 22.75 0.73 11.12
N ALA A 17 21.81 -0.17 10.81
CA ALA A 17 21.83 -0.93 9.56
C ALA A 17 21.64 -0.02 8.34
N ALA A 18 20.66 0.91 8.38
CA ALA A 18 20.42 1.86 7.29
C ALA A 18 21.64 2.76 7.02
N VAL A 19 22.32 3.27 8.05
CA VAL A 19 23.55 4.06 7.89
C VAL A 19 24.67 3.25 7.22
N ARG A 20 24.82 1.96 7.56
CA ARG A 20 25.80 1.08 6.91
C ARG A 20 25.43 0.76 5.44
N LEU A 21 24.14 0.68 5.14
CA LEU A 21 23.63 0.49 3.77
C LEU A 21 23.78 1.76 2.94
N ALA A 22 23.61 2.94 3.52
CA ALA A 22 23.85 4.22 2.83
C ALA A 22 25.30 4.38 2.33
N ALA A 23 26.26 3.70 2.97
CA ALA A 23 27.64 3.61 2.48
C ALA A 23 27.84 2.59 1.33
N ARG A 24 26.79 1.85 0.93
CA ARG A 24 26.77 0.85 -0.14
C ARG A 24 25.55 1.07 -1.07
N PRO A 25 25.52 2.15 -1.86
CA PRO A 25 24.35 2.51 -2.67
C PRO A 25 23.87 1.40 -3.60
N ALA A 26 24.79 0.57 -4.13
CA ALA A 26 24.46 -0.54 -5.02
C ALA A 26 23.57 -1.63 -4.37
N THR A 27 23.54 -1.74 -3.04
CA THR A 27 22.74 -2.74 -2.31
C THR A 27 21.60 -2.13 -1.51
N TYR A 28 21.57 -0.81 -1.34
CA TYR A 28 20.52 -0.17 -0.55
C TYR A 28 19.25 -0.05 -1.38
N ALA A 29 18.22 -0.85 -1.07
CA ALA A 29 16.98 -0.86 -1.86
C ALA A 29 15.95 0.19 -1.43
N GLY A 30 16.15 0.85 -0.28
CA GLY A 30 15.21 1.81 0.30
C GLY A 30 14.68 1.40 1.66
N ILE A 31 13.61 2.07 2.10
CA ILE A 31 12.99 1.88 3.42
C ILE A 31 11.51 1.58 3.27
N LEU A 32 11.03 0.58 4.01
CA LEU A 32 9.61 0.35 4.23
C LEU A 32 9.20 0.96 5.57
N CYS A 33 8.20 1.83 5.58
CA CYS A 33 7.72 2.54 6.75
C CYS A 33 6.20 2.38 6.88
N THR A 34 5.75 1.52 7.81
CA THR A 34 4.33 1.45 8.14
C THR A 34 3.89 2.70 8.88
N ILE A 35 2.80 3.32 8.43
CA ILE A 35 2.29 4.58 8.96
C ILE A 35 1.86 4.42 10.43
N ASP A 36 2.39 5.31 11.27
CA ASP A 36 2.02 5.46 12.67
C ASP A 36 1.38 6.85 12.84
N LEU A 37 0.06 6.87 13.11
CA LEU A 37 -0.71 8.12 13.22
C LEU A 37 -0.35 8.96 14.44
N ASP A 38 0.40 8.39 15.39
CA ASP A 38 0.92 9.14 16.55
C ASP A 38 2.21 9.90 16.22
N ALA A 39 2.79 9.70 15.02
CA ALA A 39 3.97 10.40 14.55
C ALA A 39 3.63 11.38 13.41
N GLY A 40 4.17 12.59 13.49
CA GLY A 40 3.94 13.63 12.48
C GLY A 40 4.48 13.23 11.10
N PRO A 41 3.70 13.37 10.01
CA PRO A 41 4.11 12.91 8.68
C PRO A 41 5.39 13.58 8.18
N ARG A 42 5.54 14.89 8.44
CA ARG A 42 6.73 15.66 8.05
C ARG A 42 7.98 15.20 8.80
N ASP A 43 7.86 15.03 10.12
CA ASP A 43 8.97 14.59 10.97
C ASP A 43 9.44 13.18 10.58
N VAL A 44 8.47 12.28 10.33
CA VAL A 44 8.78 10.94 9.83
C VAL A 44 9.51 11.02 8.50
N TYR A 45 8.96 11.75 7.52
CA TYR A 45 9.59 11.92 6.21
C TYR A 45 11.04 12.42 6.31
N HIS A 46 11.28 13.54 6.99
CA HIS A 46 12.63 14.10 7.12
C HIS A 46 13.58 13.16 7.89
N SER A 47 13.11 12.49 8.94
CA SER A 47 13.94 11.53 9.68
C SER A 47 14.41 10.33 8.83
N LEU A 48 13.63 9.96 7.81
CA LEU A 48 14.01 8.90 6.87
C LEU A 48 15.04 9.41 5.84
N LEU A 49 14.98 10.69 5.46
CA LEU A 49 15.95 11.28 4.53
C LEU A 49 17.38 11.31 5.08
N ASP A 50 17.55 11.47 6.40
CA ASP A 50 18.86 11.38 7.07
C ASP A 50 19.55 10.03 6.84
N LEU A 51 18.79 8.99 6.50
CA LEU A 51 19.29 7.66 6.20
C LEU A 51 19.71 7.51 4.72
N ARG A 52 19.51 8.54 3.91
CA ARG A 52 19.81 8.61 2.46
C ARG A 52 19.25 7.43 1.65
N PRO A 53 17.96 7.06 1.80
CA PRO A 53 17.37 5.99 1.03
C PRO A 53 17.19 6.38 -0.44
N PRO A 54 17.40 5.46 -1.41
CA PRO A 54 17.02 5.71 -2.80
C PRO A 54 15.49 5.66 -3.02
N GLY A 55 14.74 5.19 -2.04
CA GLY A 55 13.29 5.22 -2.05
C GLY A 55 12.67 4.86 -0.69
N VAL A 56 11.45 5.33 -0.49
CA VAL A 56 10.64 5.08 0.70
C VAL A 56 9.29 4.54 0.26
N ASP A 57 8.79 3.54 0.99
CA ASP A 57 7.42 3.04 0.84
C ASP A 57 6.66 3.31 2.14
N PHE A 58 5.69 4.22 2.09
CA PHE A 58 4.77 4.47 3.19
C PHE A 58 3.62 3.47 3.12
N LEU A 59 3.65 2.49 4.01
CA LEU A 59 2.73 1.36 4.01
C LEU A 59 1.54 1.64 4.93
N LEU A 60 0.33 1.53 4.38
CA LEU A 60 -0.87 1.42 5.20
C LEU A 60 -0.79 0.14 6.04
N PRO A 61 -1.05 0.20 7.36
CA PRO A 61 -1.13 -1.00 8.18
C PRO A 61 -2.09 -2.04 7.58
N HIS A 62 -1.77 -3.32 7.69
CA HIS A 62 -2.76 -4.34 7.33
C HIS A 62 -3.96 -4.27 8.27
N GLY A 63 -5.14 -4.22 7.68
CA GLY A 63 -6.43 -4.24 8.36
C GLY A 63 -7.54 -4.36 7.33
N ASN A 64 -8.74 -4.71 7.77
CA ASN A 64 -9.89 -4.97 6.91
C ASN A 64 -11.19 -4.71 7.70
N TRP A 65 -12.35 -5.01 7.14
CA TRP A 65 -13.63 -4.72 7.80
C TRP A 65 -13.89 -5.58 9.04
N GLN A 66 -13.23 -6.73 9.21
CA GLN A 66 -13.29 -7.49 10.47
C GLN A 66 -12.43 -6.83 11.57
N ARG A 67 -11.22 -6.42 11.21
CA ARG A 67 -10.22 -5.85 12.12
C ARG A 67 -9.69 -4.56 11.51
N PRO A 68 -10.44 -3.44 11.62
CA PRO A 68 -10.02 -2.21 10.99
C PRO A 68 -8.75 -1.67 11.66
N PRO A 69 -7.92 -0.96 10.89
CA PRO A 69 -6.76 -0.23 11.38
C PRO A 69 -7.11 0.75 12.50
N ARG A 70 -6.10 1.16 13.29
CA ARG A 70 -6.28 2.14 14.36
C ARG A 70 -6.86 3.45 13.81
N ARG A 71 -7.76 4.07 14.58
CA ARG A 71 -8.48 5.31 14.22
C ARG A 71 -9.45 5.20 13.05
N LEU A 72 -9.65 4.01 12.46
CA LEU A 72 -10.79 3.73 11.60
C LEU A 72 -11.89 3.02 12.40
N ALA A 73 -13.14 3.38 12.13
CA ALA A 73 -14.28 2.84 12.84
C ALA A 73 -14.57 1.39 12.45
N ARG A 74 -15.13 0.61 13.40
CA ARG A 74 -15.71 -0.71 13.12
C ARG A 74 -17.12 -0.54 12.60
N GLU A 75 -17.32 -0.82 11.32
CA GLU A 75 -18.59 -0.60 10.65
C GLU A 75 -18.73 -1.48 9.40
N ALA A 76 -19.92 -1.47 8.81
CA ALA A 76 -20.16 -2.22 7.58
C ALA A 76 -19.35 -1.65 6.40
N PRO A 77 -18.92 -2.52 5.46
CA PRO A 77 -18.31 -2.08 4.21
C PRO A 77 -19.19 -1.09 3.45
N GLY A 78 -18.56 -0.13 2.76
CA GLY A 78 -19.25 0.78 1.85
C GLY A 78 -18.50 2.08 1.58
N ARG A 79 -18.84 2.73 0.46
CA ARG A 79 -18.18 3.96 -0.03
C ARG A 79 -18.80 5.27 0.47
N HIS A 80 -20.10 5.29 0.77
CA HIS A 80 -20.91 6.52 0.75
C HIS A 80 -21.21 7.15 2.12
N ARG A 81 -20.21 7.26 3.00
CA ARG A 81 -20.38 8.00 4.26
C ARG A 81 -19.25 9.02 4.40
N PRO A 82 -19.54 10.30 4.70
CA PRO A 82 -18.48 11.20 5.12
C PRO A 82 -17.82 10.59 6.35
N ARG A 83 -16.51 10.35 6.26
CA ARG A 83 -15.72 9.69 7.29
C ARG A 83 -14.40 10.45 7.45
N PRO A 84 -13.86 10.50 8.68
CA PRO A 84 -12.50 10.96 8.88
C PRO A 84 -11.52 10.17 8.03
N THR A 85 -10.48 10.84 7.52
CA THR A 85 -9.45 10.23 6.67
C THR A 85 -8.08 10.31 7.31
N PRO A 86 -7.86 9.79 8.54
CA PRO A 86 -6.63 10.05 9.27
C PRO A 86 -5.37 9.59 8.53
N TYR A 87 -5.43 8.49 7.76
CA TYR A 87 -4.31 8.02 6.94
C TYR A 87 -4.18 8.84 5.65
N GLY A 88 -5.30 9.24 5.03
CA GLY A 88 -5.32 10.10 3.86
C GLY A 88 -4.78 11.50 4.14
N ASP A 89 -5.13 12.07 5.28
CA ASP A 89 -4.59 13.32 5.84
C ASP A 89 -3.08 13.21 6.06
N TRP A 90 -2.64 12.15 6.73
CA TRP A 90 -1.23 11.90 7.00
C TRP A 90 -0.43 11.77 5.70
N LEU A 91 -0.92 10.98 4.75
CA LEU A 91 -0.28 10.76 3.45
C LEU A 91 -0.28 12.02 2.59
N ALA A 92 -1.34 12.83 2.62
CA ALA A 92 -1.38 14.11 1.90
C ALA A 92 -0.32 15.09 2.45
N ALA A 93 -0.18 15.18 3.78
CA ALA A 93 0.84 16.03 4.39
C ALA A 93 2.28 15.52 4.12
N ALA A 94 2.48 14.21 4.08
CA ALA A 94 3.76 13.61 3.66
C ALA A 94 4.04 13.83 2.17
N PHE A 95 3.01 13.77 1.32
CA PHE A 95 3.10 14.11 -0.10
C PHE A 95 3.54 15.55 -0.29
N ASP A 96 2.93 16.50 0.43
CA ASP A 96 3.31 17.92 0.36
C ASP A 96 4.76 18.12 0.76
N ALA A 97 5.20 17.51 1.86
CA ALA A 97 6.59 17.59 2.30
C ALA A 97 7.57 17.05 1.24
N TRP A 98 7.23 15.94 0.59
CA TRP A 98 8.05 15.36 -0.47
C TRP A 98 8.02 16.16 -1.78
N TRP A 99 6.85 16.65 -2.18
CA TRP A 99 6.64 17.35 -3.43
C TRP A 99 7.25 18.75 -3.42
N ASP A 100 7.24 19.41 -2.25
CA ASP A 100 7.76 20.76 -2.06
C ASP A 100 9.24 20.78 -1.67
N ASP A 101 9.89 19.62 -1.50
CA ASP A 101 11.32 19.53 -1.16
C ASP A 101 12.18 19.63 -2.42
N PRO A 102 12.91 20.76 -2.62
CA PRO A 102 13.72 20.98 -3.82
C PRO A 102 14.97 20.09 -3.89
N GLU A 103 15.46 19.60 -2.74
CA GLU A 103 16.67 18.79 -2.64
C GLU A 103 16.35 17.29 -2.69
N ALA A 104 15.26 16.86 -2.04
CA ALA A 104 14.86 15.46 -2.00
C ALA A 104 13.92 15.05 -3.15
N GLY A 105 13.13 15.98 -3.70
CA GLY A 105 12.16 15.72 -4.77
C GLY A 105 12.79 15.20 -6.07
N SER A 106 14.09 15.43 -6.27
CA SER A 106 14.85 14.94 -7.42
C SER A 106 15.54 13.59 -7.19
N HIS A 107 15.66 13.11 -5.95
CA HIS A 107 16.51 11.95 -5.61
C HIS A 107 15.81 10.82 -4.84
N VAL A 108 14.79 11.10 -4.03
CA VAL A 108 14.11 10.07 -3.22
C VAL A 108 12.73 9.75 -3.80
N ARG A 109 12.57 8.49 -4.19
CA ARG A 109 11.29 7.98 -4.72
C ARG A 109 10.36 7.60 -3.57
N ILE A 110 9.16 8.17 -3.53
CA ILE A 110 8.09 7.65 -2.66
C ILE A 110 7.13 6.83 -3.51
N ARG A 111 7.17 5.50 -3.35
CA ARG A 111 6.51 4.56 -4.27
C ARG A 111 5.02 4.88 -4.44
N LEU A 112 4.25 4.92 -3.36
CA LEU A 112 2.81 5.18 -3.43
C LEU A 112 2.47 6.49 -4.15
N PHE A 113 3.23 7.56 -3.92
CA PHE A 113 2.99 8.86 -4.54
C PHE A 113 3.31 8.85 -6.04
N GLN A 114 4.41 8.22 -6.42
CA GLN A 114 4.79 8.05 -7.83
C GLN A 114 3.77 7.20 -8.59
N GLU A 115 3.29 6.10 -7.98
CA GLU A 115 2.26 5.24 -8.58
C GLU A 115 0.95 6.00 -8.80
N ILE A 116 0.50 6.79 -7.81
CA ILE A 116 -0.70 7.63 -7.95
C ILE A 116 -0.52 8.69 -9.04
N ALA A 117 0.64 9.37 -9.07
CA ALA A 117 0.92 10.38 -10.09
C ALA A 117 0.98 9.75 -11.50
N ALA A 118 1.64 8.61 -11.65
CA ALA A 118 1.71 7.87 -12.91
C ALA A 118 0.31 7.47 -13.41
N LEU A 119 -0.54 6.92 -12.54
CA LEU A 119 -1.93 6.57 -12.85
C LEU A 119 -2.77 7.78 -13.25
N LEU A 120 -2.58 8.92 -12.57
CA LEU A 120 -3.25 10.18 -12.92
C LEU A 120 -2.80 10.73 -14.28
N LEU A 121 -1.58 10.45 -14.69
CA LEU A 121 -1.02 10.79 -16.01
C LEU A 121 -1.28 9.72 -17.09
N GLY A 122 -2.01 8.65 -16.76
CA GLY A 122 -2.41 7.60 -17.70
C GLY A 122 -1.43 6.43 -17.85
N ALA A 123 -0.36 6.37 -17.06
CA ALA A 123 0.53 5.22 -17.00
C ALA A 123 -0.03 4.11 -16.09
N PRO A 124 0.28 2.82 -16.36
CA PRO A 124 -0.13 1.72 -15.48
C PRO A 124 0.62 1.76 -14.15
N SER A 125 0.04 1.15 -13.10
CA SER A 125 0.73 0.99 -11.82
C SER A 125 1.60 -0.26 -11.79
N GLY A 126 2.73 -0.20 -11.08
CA GLY A 126 3.58 -1.32 -10.70
C GLY A 126 3.40 -1.79 -9.26
N ALA A 127 2.32 -1.39 -8.57
CA ALA A 127 2.05 -1.73 -7.17
C ALA A 127 0.70 -2.43 -6.99
N GLU A 128 0.57 -3.28 -5.95
CA GLU A 128 -0.70 -3.90 -5.56
C GLU A 128 -1.61 -2.91 -4.79
N ALA A 129 -1.03 -1.86 -4.20
CA ALA A 129 -1.74 -0.95 -3.31
C ALA A 129 -2.76 -0.05 -4.03
N VAL A 130 -2.51 0.29 -5.30
CA VAL A 130 -3.30 1.20 -6.13
C VAL A 130 -3.28 0.74 -7.58
N GLY A 131 -4.25 1.20 -8.38
CA GLY A 131 -4.36 0.85 -9.79
C GLY A 131 -5.02 -0.52 -10.05
N LEU A 132 -5.18 -0.83 -11.33
CA LEU A 132 -5.91 -2.02 -11.80
C LEU A 132 -5.02 -3.01 -12.56
N SER A 133 -3.71 -2.79 -12.54
CA SER A 133 -2.73 -3.67 -13.17
C SER A 133 -2.87 -5.08 -12.59
N PRO A 134 -2.89 -6.14 -13.43
CA PRO A 134 -2.97 -7.50 -12.94
C PRO A 134 -1.83 -7.82 -11.98
N MET A 135 -2.17 -8.36 -10.81
CA MET A 135 -1.17 -8.82 -9.84
C MET A 135 -0.98 -10.33 -9.96
N ALA A 136 0.15 -10.75 -10.52
CA ALA A 136 0.53 -12.16 -10.67
C ALA A 136 1.74 -12.46 -9.76
N ALA A 137 1.45 -12.79 -8.50
CA ALA A 137 2.45 -13.08 -7.49
C ALA A 137 1.97 -14.18 -6.55
N VAL A 138 2.94 -15.00 -6.14
CA VAL A 138 2.83 -16.09 -5.18
C VAL A 138 3.90 -15.90 -4.10
N VAL A 139 3.67 -16.48 -2.94
CA VAL A 139 4.67 -16.63 -1.87
C VAL A 139 5.09 -18.09 -1.82
N VAL A 140 6.38 -18.34 -1.65
CA VAL A 140 6.89 -19.69 -1.36
C VAL A 140 7.33 -19.70 0.09
N GLU A 141 6.61 -20.47 0.91
CA GLU A 141 6.91 -20.64 2.33
C GLU A 141 8.13 -21.56 2.53
N THR A 142 8.69 -21.56 3.74
CA THR A 142 9.94 -22.28 4.04
C THR A 142 9.85 -23.79 3.91
N ASP A 143 8.64 -24.36 3.91
CA ASP A 143 8.37 -25.79 3.73
C ASP A 143 8.10 -26.17 2.25
N GLY A 144 8.05 -25.18 1.34
CA GLY A 144 7.75 -25.39 -0.08
C GLY A 144 6.29 -25.11 -0.46
N ALA A 145 5.41 -24.78 0.49
CA ALA A 145 4.04 -24.42 0.18
C ALA A 145 4.00 -23.15 -0.69
N ILE A 146 3.18 -23.19 -1.74
CA ILE A 146 2.87 -22.03 -2.57
C ILE A 146 1.63 -21.38 -1.98
N GLU A 147 1.76 -20.14 -1.54
CA GLU A 147 0.69 -19.33 -1.01
C GLU A 147 0.33 -18.18 -1.97
N GLN A 148 -0.84 -17.60 -1.73
CA GLN A 148 -1.16 -16.25 -2.20
C GLN A 148 -0.27 -15.22 -1.45
N VAL A 149 -0.54 -13.92 -1.61
CA VAL A 149 0.25 -12.90 -0.91
C VAL A 149 0.06 -12.97 0.60
N ASP A 150 1.15 -12.71 1.33
CA ASP A 150 1.24 -12.73 2.79
C ASP A 150 0.24 -11.80 3.48
N SER A 151 -0.10 -10.67 2.85
CA SER A 151 -1.08 -9.71 3.37
C SER A 151 -2.45 -10.33 3.66
N LEU A 152 -2.81 -11.45 2.99
CA LEU A 152 -4.05 -12.19 3.24
C LEU A 152 -4.10 -12.83 4.62
N LYS A 153 -2.95 -13.05 5.29
CA LYS A 153 -2.90 -13.52 6.69
C LYS A 153 -3.62 -12.55 7.66
N SER A 154 -3.89 -11.31 7.23
CA SER A 154 -4.70 -10.35 7.99
C SER A 154 -6.22 -10.61 7.93
N ALA A 155 -6.69 -11.38 6.95
CA ALA A 155 -8.12 -11.62 6.71
C ALA A 155 -8.69 -12.67 7.67
N TYR A 156 -8.17 -13.90 7.60
CA TYR A 156 -8.55 -15.02 8.44
C TYR A 156 -7.46 -16.10 8.41
N ASP A 157 -7.53 -17.06 9.31
CA ASP A 157 -6.58 -18.17 9.38
C ASP A 157 -6.63 -19.03 8.12
N GLY A 158 -5.48 -19.36 7.53
CA GLY A 158 -5.40 -20.09 6.26
C GLY A 158 -5.83 -19.31 5.01
N ALA A 159 -6.14 -18.02 5.11
CA ALA A 159 -6.53 -17.20 3.95
C ALA A 159 -5.57 -17.23 2.73
N PRO A 160 -4.22 -17.25 2.90
CA PRO A 160 -3.32 -17.29 1.76
C PRO A 160 -3.11 -18.70 1.18
N GLU A 161 -3.54 -19.76 1.86
CA GLU A 161 -3.27 -21.14 1.46
C GLU A 161 -3.85 -21.43 0.07
N THR A 162 -3.06 -22.12 -0.77
CA THR A 162 -3.54 -22.60 -2.09
C THR A 162 -3.63 -24.12 -2.15
N GLY A 163 -3.02 -24.81 -1.19
CA GLY A 163 -2.85 -26.28 -1.20
C GLY A 163 -1.83 -26.78 -2.23
N LEU A 164 -1.05 -25.90 -2.86
CA LEU A 164 -0.03 -26.23 -3.85
C LEU A 164 1.37 -26.21 -3.24
N ASP A 165 2.29 -26.94 -3.86
CA ASP A 165 3.67 -27.12 -3.38
C ASP A 165 4.68 -27.04 -4.53
N VAL A 166 5.81 -26.36 -4.33
CA VAL A 166 6.82 -26.14 -5.38
C VAL A 166 7.46 -27.41 -5.93
N PHE A 167 7.42 -28.52 -5.19
CA PHE A 167 7.96 -29.81 -5.61
C PHE A 167 6.94 -30.64 -6.42
N ARG A 168 5.66 -30.24 -6.43
CA ARG A 168 4.56 -31.03 -7.01
C ARG A 168 3.76 -30.27 -8.07
N ASP A 169 3.70 -28.96 -7.96
CA ASP A 169 2.84 -28.09 -8.75
C ASP A 169 3.65 -27.03 -9.50
N SER A 170 3.15 -26.63 -10.68
CA SER A 170 3.75 -25.54 -11.46
C SER A 170 3.19 -24.17 -11.05
N PHE A 171 3.97 -23.11 -11.30
CA PHE A 171 3.46 -21.75 -11.11
C PHE A 171 2.29 -21.41 -12.05
N ASP A 172 2.22 -22.01 -13.24
CA ASP A 172 1.05 -21.86 -14.12
C ASP A 172 -0.23 -22.42 -13.51
N ARG A 173 -0.12 -23.49 -12.70
CA ARG A 173 -1.24 -24.03 -11.93
C ARG A 173 -1.60 -23.08 -10.79
N ALA A 174 -0.60 -22.52 -10.09
CA ALA A 174 -0.83 -21.52 -9.06
C ALA A 174 -1.54 -20.27 -9.59
N LEU A 175 -1.16 -19.76 -10.77
CA LEU A 175 -1.80 -18.60 -11.39
C LEU A 175 -3.28 -18.81 -11.72
N ARG A 176 -3.72 -20.06 -11.89
CA ARG A 176 -5.13 -20.43 -12.10
C ARG A 176 -5.91 -20.62 -10.80
N HIS A 177 -5.24 -20.60 -9.64
CA HIS A 177 -5.92 -20.69 -8.35
C HIS A 177 -6.92 -19.52 -8.21
N PRO A 178 -8.19 -19.76 -7.80
CA PRO A 178 -9.22 -18.72 -7.78
C PRO A 178 -8.84 -17.45 -7.02
N GLY A 179 -8.16 -17.59 -5.87
CA GLY A 179 -7.70 -16.44 -5.07
C GLY A 179 -6.58 -15.62 -5.73
N ILE A 180 -5.76 -16.24 -6.60
CA ILE A 180 -4.74 -15.54 -7.38
C ILE A 180 -5.36 -14.91 -8.63
N ALA A 181 -6.20 -15.66 -9.34
CA ALA A 181 -6.91 -15.19 -10.51
C ALA A 181 -7.78 -13.97 -10.19
N ALA A 182 -8.44 -13.92 -9.02
CA ALA A 182 -9.27 -12.80 -8.59
C ALA A 182 -8.55 -11.43 -8.64
N ARG A 183 -7.23 -11.42 -8.38
CA ARG A 183 -6.40 -10.20 -8.37
C ARG A 183 -5.85 -9.82 -9.75
N GLN A 184 -6.14 -10.62 -10.77
CA GLN A 184 -5.80 -10.36 -12.17
C GLN A 184 -7.00 -9.85 -12.98
N LEU A 185 -8.22 -9.85 -12.40
CA LEU A 185 -9.45 -9.53 -13.13
C LEU A 185 -9.68 -8.04 -13.36
N GLY A 186 -8.85 -7.16 -12.78
CA GLY A 186 -8.97 -5.71 -12.90
C GLY A 186 -10.34 -5.21 -12.44
N GLU A 187 -11.01 -4.40 -13.27
CA GLU A 187 -12.32 -3.80 -12.96
C GLU A 187 -13.41 -4.84 -12.61
N ARG A 188 -13.32 -6.06 -13.13
CA ARG A 188 -14.31 -7.12 -12.88
C ARG A 188 -14.31 -7.60 -11.43
N ALA A 189 -13.18 -7.49 -10.71
CA ALA A 189 -13.06 -7.83 -9.30
C ALA A 189 -13.45 -6.70 -8.34
N LEU A 190 -13.96 -5.58 -8.85
CA LEU A 190 -14.42 -4.47 -8.01
C LEU A 190 -15.85 -4.68 -7.53
N ALA A 191 -16.10 -4.26 -6.28
CA ALA A 191 -17.44 -4.06 -5.75
C ALA A 191 -18.24 -3.07 -6.62
N GLU A 192 -19.56 -3.17 -6.61
CA GLU A 192 -20.46 -2.36 -7.43
C GLU A 192 -20.22 -0.85 -7.23
N GLU A 193 -20.09 -0.41 -5.98
CA GLU A 193 -19.86 1.00 -5.62
C GLU A 193 -18.51 1.52 -6.15
N CYS A 194 -17.51 0.66 -6.28
CA CYS A 194 -16.20 1.01 -6.84
C CYS A 194 -16.27 1.19 -8.36
N ARG A 195 -17.19 0.52 -9.07
CA ARG A 195 -17.33 0.64 -10.54
C ARG A 195 -17.83 2.02 -10.95
N GLY A 196 -18.67 2.65 -10.12
CA GLY A 196 -19.13 4.03 -10.30
C GLY A 196 -18.19 5.11 -9.73
N CYS A 197 -17.11 4.71 -9.05
CA CYS A 197 -16.23 5.66 -8.36
C CYS A 197 -15.38 6.50 -9.35
N PRO A 198 -15.30 7.83 -9.21
CA PRO A 198 -14.50 8.69 -10.08
C PRO A 198 -13.00 8.40 -10.04
N VAL A 199 -12.48 7.95 -8.89
CA VAL A 199 -11.05 7.63 -8.73
C VAL A 199 -10.75 6.15 -8.97
N ARG A 200 -11.70 5.34 -9.47
CA ARG A 200 -11.56 3.87 -9.55
C ARG A 200 -10.33 3.41 -10.34
N ARG A 201 -9.97 4.11 -11.41
CA ARG A 201 -8.82 3.75 -12.26
C ARG A 201 -7.49 3.98 -11.56
N VAL A 202 -7.47 4.92 -10.61
CA VAL A 202 -6.29 5.24 -9.80
C VAL A 202 -6.28 4.40 -8.52
N CYS A 203 -7.40 4.30 -7.80
CA CYS A 203 -7.49 3.56 -6.54
C CYS A 203 -7.47 2.04 -6.76
N GLY A 204 -8.14 1.55 -7.80
CA GLY A 204 -8.25 0.12 -8.08
C GLY A 204 -9.02 -0.69 -7.03
N GLY A 205 -9.68 -0.03 -6.08
CA GLY A 205 -10.29 -0.65 -4.90
C GLY A 205 -9.33 -0.85 -3.72
N GLY A 206 -8.09 -0.33 -3.80
CA GLY A 206 -7.04 -0.51 -2.79
C GLY A 206 -6.48 -1.93 -2.73
N ASN A 207 -5.59 -2.21 -1.79
CA ASN A 207 -5.03 -3.55 -1.62
C ASN A 207 -6.15 -4.60 -1.37
N TYR A 208 -6.03 -5.79 -2.00
CA TYR A 208 -7.06 -6.83 -1.96
C TYR A 208 -7.36 -7.32 -0.54
N ALA A 209 -6.34 -7.51 0.31
CA ALA A 209 -6.53 -7.96 1.69
C ALA A 209 -7.34 -6.96 2.54
N HIS A 210 -7.29 -5.67 2.20
CA HIS A 210 -8.02 -4.61 2.90
C HIS A 210 -9.52 -4.58 2.62
N ARG A 211 -9.99 -5.41 1.68
CA ARG A 211 -11.41 -5.51 1.28
C ARG A 211 -12.16 -6.61 2.01
N TYR A 212 -11.47 -7.44 2.79
CA TYR A 212 -12.11 -8.57 3.46
C TYR A 212 -13.18 -8.13 4.47
N ALA A 213 -14.35 -8.77 4.41
CA ALA A 213 -15.39 -8.71 5.43
C ALA A 213 -15.90 -10.13 5.75
N PRO A 214 -16.14 -10.46 7.03
CA PRO A 214 -16.66 -11.79 7.41
C PRO A 214 -17.98 -12.11 6.71
N GLY A 215 -18.15 -13.36 6.29
CA GLY A 215 -19.38 -13.86 5.65
C GLY A 215 -19.61 -13.43 4.21
N THR A 216 -18.90 -12.41 3.71
CA THR A 216 -19.10 -11.84 2.36
C THR A 216 -17.81 -11.72 1.53
N GLY A 217 -16.66 -12.05 2.11
CA GLY A 217 -15.39 -12.19 1.37
C GLY A 217 -14.76 -10.84 1.01
N PHE A 218 -14.19 -10.75 -0.20
CA PHE A 218 -13.31 -9.64 -0.62
C PHE A 218 -13.94 -8.66 -1.61
N LEU A 219 -15.21 -8.87 -2.00
CA LEU A 219 -15.90 -8.04 -2.99
C LEU A 219 -16.48 -6.77 -2.36
N HIS A 220 -15.62 -5.99 -1.69
CA HIS A 220 -15.97 -4.74 -1.01
C HIS A 220 -14.99 -3.62 -1.39
N PRO A 221 -15.35 -2.35 -1.17
CA PRO A 221 -14.35 -1.28 -1.09
C PRO A 221 -13.28 -1.60 -0.04
N SER A 222 -12.06 -1.08 -0.21
CA SER A 222 -11.04 -1.15 0.85
C SER A 222 -11.54 -0.46 2.11
N VAL A 223 -11.14 -0.96 3.29
CA VAL A 223 -11.33 -0.26 4.58
C VAL A 223 -10.72 1.15 4.57
N TYR A 224 -9.76 1.41 3.68
CA TYR A 224 -9.13 2.72 3.44
C TYR A 224 -9.78 3.53 2.30
N CYS A 225 -11.00 3.19 1.87
CA CYS A 225 -11.61 3.81 0.69
C CYS A 225 -11.63 5.35 0.74
N ALA A 226 -12.03 5.92 1.87
CA ALA A 226 -12.07 7.37 2.06
C ALA A 226 -10.66 7.99 2.10
N ASP A 227 -9.71 7.36 2.80
CA ASP A 227 -8.31 7.79 2.89
C ASP A 227 -7.62 7.80 1.52
N LEU A 228 -7.83 6.75 0.72
CA LEU A 228 -7.29 6.65 -0.64
C LEU A 228 -7.91 7.69 -1.56
N GLU A 229 -9.24 7.89 -1.51
CA GLU A 229 -9.90 8.93 -2.30
C GLU A 229 -9.38 10.32 -1.95
N ARG A 230 -9.19 10.60 -0.65
CA ARG A 230 -8.59 11.85 -0.16
C ARG A 230 -7.20 12.07 -0.74
N LEU A 231 -6.31 11.09 -0.61
CA LEU A 231 -4.94 11.19 -1.12
C LEU A 231 -4.92 11.41 -2.63
N ILE A 232 -5.68 10.61 -3.39
CA ILE A 232 -5.71 10.70 -4.86
C ILE A 232 -6.19 12.07 -5.32
N ARG A 233 -7.26 12.60 -4.71
CA ARG A 233 -7.77 13.95 -5.03
C ARG A 233 -6.76 15.03 -4.69
N HIS A 234 -6.05 14.89 -3.58
CA HIS A 234 -4.98 15.80 -3.19
C HIS A 234 -3.85 15.81 -4.22
N VAL A 235 -3.32 14.64 -4.59
CA VAL A 235 -2.26 14.54 -5.62
C VAL A 235 -2.72 15.10 -6.96
N ALA A 236 -3.94 14.78 -7.40
CA ALA A 236 -4.51 15.33 -8.64
C ALA A 236 -4.57 16.86 -8.63
N HIS A 237 -5.00 17.45 -7.50
CA HIS A 237 -5.02 18.90 -7.34
C HIS A 237 -3.61 19.50 -7.42
N ARG A 238 -2.64 18.91 -6.70
CA ARG A 238 -1.23 19.34 -6.71
C ARG A 238 -0.64 19.30 -8.12
N LEU A 239 -0.87 18.24 -8.89
CA LEU A 239 -0.41 18.12 -10.28
C LEU A 239 -1.01 19.20 -11.18
N SER A 240 -2.33 19.45 -11.09
CA SER A 240 -3.02 20.44 -11.92
C SER A 240 -2.52 21.88 -11.72
N ARG A 241 -2.10 22.23 -10.49
CA ARG A 241 -1.56 23.55 -10.18
C ARG A 241 -0.17 23.78 -10.78
N THR A 242 0.62 22.72 -10.88
CA THR A 242 1.97 22.78 -11.46
C THR A 242 1.92 22.91 -12.98
N THR A 243 0.97 22.24 -13.64
CA THR A 243 0.83 22.32 -15.11
C THR A 243 0.11 23.60 -15.57
N GLY A 244 -0.78 24.16 -14.76
CA GLY A 244 -1.50 25.41 -15.07
C GLY A 244 -0.69 26.70 -14.85
N GLY A 245 0.52 26.63 -14.28
CA GLY A 245 1.41 27.78 -14.03
C GLY A 245 2.45 28.05 -15.13
N VAL A 246 2.37 27.34 -16.26
CA VAL A 246 3.29 27.47 -17.41
C VAL A 246 2.60 28.13 -18.63
N GLY A 247 1.49 28.84 -18.39
CA GLY A 247 0.74 29.59 -19.40
C GLY A 247 0.92 31.08 -19.29
#